data_AF-A0A7Z2K3W8-F1
#
_entry.id   AF-A0A7Z2K3W8-F1
#
_cell.length_a   1.000
_cell.length_b   1.000
_cell.length_c   1.000
_cell.angle_alpha   90.00
_cell.angle_beta   90.00
_cell.angle_gamma   90.00
#
_symmetry.space_group_name_H-M   'P 1'
#
loop_
_entity.id
_entity.type
_entity.pdbx_description
1 polymer ?
#
loop_
_entity_poly.entity_id
_entity_poly.type
_entity_poly.pdbx_seq_one_letter_code
_entity_poly.pdbx_strand_id
1 'polypeptide(L)' 'MLWLIGFSKKVENKELAKKRAKTAAQRLEESALKHGTVILVGHGFFNRYIGNVLTKRGWILERNKGTANWTIHTYTK' A
#
# COMPACT_ATOMS: atom_id res chain seq x y z
N MET A 1 13.20 -7.48 5.39
CA MET A 1 14.18 -6.37 5.35
C MET A 1 15.12 -6.40 4.13
N LEU A 2 15.05 -7.39 3.22
CA LEU A 2 15.92 -7.43 2.03
C LEU A 2 15.65 -6.36 0.95
N TRP A 3 14.58 -5.57 1.08
CA TRP A 3 14.25 -4.50 0.13
C TRP A 3 14.87 -3.13 0.49
N LEU A 4 15.44 -2.99 1.69
CA LEU A 4 16.05 -1.74 2.18
C LEU A 4 17.58 -1.78 2.23
N ILE A 5 18.19 -2.96 2.11
CA ILE A 5 19.63 -3.17 2.38
C ILE A 5 20.37 -3.66 1.12
N GLY A 6 19.88 -3.32 -0.06
CA GLY A 6 20.43 -3.80 -1.31
C GLY A 6 20.52 -2.71 -2.35
N PHE A 7 21.74 -2.21 -2.54
CA PHE A 7 22.23 -1.51 -3.72
C PHE A 7 22.07 0.01 -3.80
N SER A 8 23.21 0.67 -3.54
CA SER A 8 23.64 1.95 -4.13
C SER A 8 22.93 3.20 -3.69
N LYS A 9 23.53 3.88 -2.69
CA LYS A 9 24.06 5.26 -2.75
C LYS A 9 23.24 6.35 -3.47
N LYS A 10 21.94 6.18 -3.57
CA LYS A 10 20.93 7.18 -3.89
C LYS A 10 19.81 6.82 -2.95
N VAL A 11 19.56 7.68 -1.97
CA VAL A 11 18.33 7.68 -1.20
C VAL A 11 17.20 7.51 -2.22
N GLU A 12 16.64 6.30 -2.33
CA GLU A 12 15.49 6.05 -3.19
C GLU A 12 14.46 7.03 -2.69
N ASN A 13 14.23 8.07 -3.49
CA ASN A 13 13.54 9.24 -3.01
C ASN A 13 12.18 8.76 -2.50
N LYS A 14 11.79 9.12 -1.28
CA LYS A 14 10.51 8.67 -0.68
C LYS A 14 9.34 8.88 -1.65
N GLU A 15 9.50 9.85 -2.55
CA GLU A 15 8.67 10.15 -3.71
C GLU A 15 8.55 9.02 -4.74
N LEU A 16 9.62 8.31 -5.08
CA LEU A 16 9.58 7.17 -6.00
C LEU A 16 8.80 6.00 -5.39
N ALA A 17 9.05 5.68 -4.11
CA ALA A 17 8.27 4.70 -3.37
C ALA A 17 6.79 5.10 -3.29
N LYS A 18 6.50 6.39 -3.08
CA LYS A 18 5.14 6.94 -3.11
C LYS A 18 4.50 6.88 -4.50
N LYS A 19 5.25 7.11 -5.58
CA LYS A 19 4.78 6.99 -6.96
C LYS A 19 4.41 5.55 -7.28
N ARG A 20 5.26 4.60 -6.87
CA ARG A 20 4.97 3.16 -6.97
C ARG A 20 3.74 2.76 -6.15
N ALA A 21 3.63 3.25 -4.93
CA ALA A 21 2.46 3.04 -4.10
C ALA A 21 1.18 3.60 -4.76
N LYS A 22 1.26 4.77 -5.42
CA LYS A 22 0.14 5.35 -6.17
C LYS A 22 -0.28 4.47 -7.34
N THR A 23 0.67 3.97 -8.12
CA THR A 23 0.41 3.03 -9.22
C THR A 23 -0.20 1.73 -8.71
N ALA A 24 0.31 1.19 -7.60
CA ALA A 24 -0.22 -0.01 -6.97
C ALA A 24 -1.66 0.21 -6.46
N ALA A 25 -1.92 1.32 -5.76
CA ALA A 25 -3.25 1.71 -5.29
C ALA A 25 -4.25 1.86 -6.44
N GLN A 26 -3.82 2.45 -7.56
CA GLN A 26 -4.67 2.60 -8.75
C GLN A 26 -5.00 1.24 -9.36
N ARG A 27 -4.00 0.36 -9.53
CA ARG A 27 -4.25 -1.00 -10.04
C ARG A 27 -5.16 -1.81 -9.14
N LEU A 28 -5.02 -1.65 -7.81
CA LEU A 28 -5.94 -2.25 -6.84
C LEU A 28 -7.36 -1.73 -7.03
N GLU A 29 -7.55 -0.41 -7.12
CA GLU A 29 -8.86 0.20 -7.38
C GLU A 29 -9.49 -0.29 -8.69
N GLU A 30 -8.73 -0.29 -9.79
CA GLU A 30 -9.19 -0.82 -11.10
C GLU A 30 -9.55 -2.31 -11.02
N SER A 31 -8.73 -3.10 -10.32
CA SER A 31 -8.99 -4.52 -10.12
C SER A 31 -10.16 -4.76 -9.19
N ALA A 32 -10.39 -3.90 -8.20
CA ALA A 32 -11.53 -3.97 -7.29
C ALA A 32 -12.84 -3.65 -8.02
N LEU A 33 -12.82 -2.64 -8.89
CA LEU A 33 -13.96 -2.32 -9.74
C LEU A 33 -14.30 -3.45 -10.70
N LYS A 34 -13.29 -4.17 -11.20
CA LYS A 34 -13.47 -5.25 -12.19
C LYS A 34 -13.78 -6.62 -11.58
N HIS A 35 -13.16 -6.96 -10.44
CA HIS A 35 -13.21 -8.29 -9.83
C HIS A 35 -13.81 -8.28 -8.41
N GLY A 36 -14.21 -7.13 -7.88
CA GLY A 36 -14.78 -6.97 -6.55
C GLY A 36 -13.72 -6.79 -5.47
N THR A 37 -13.40 -7.85 -4.74
CA THR A 37 -12.50 -7.76 -3.58
C THR A 37 -11.04 -7.97 -4.00
N VAL A 38 -10.17 -7.03 -3.66
CA VAL A 38 -8.72 -7.13 -3.89
C VAL A 38 -7.96 -7.04 -2.58
N ILE A 39 -6.89 -7.82 -2.47
CA ILE A 39 -6.03 -7.84 -1.29
C ILE A 39 -4.60 -7.58 -1.74
N LEU A 40 -3.95 -6.63 -1.08
CA LEU A 40 -2.52 -6.41 -1.23
C LEU A 40 -1.79 -6.91 0.00
N VAL A 41 -0.85 -7.83 -0.21
CA VAL A 41 0.06 -8.32 0.84
C VAL A 41 1.45 -7.76 0.57
N GLY A 42 2.02 -7.09 1.56
CA GLY A 42 3.30 -6.39 1.44
C GLY A 42 3.83 -5.92 2.77
N HIS A 43 5.01 -5.29 2.76
CA HIS A 43 5.65 -4.79 3.98
C HIS A 43 4.94 -3.52 4.51
N GLY A 44 4.86 -3.40 5.84
CA GLY A 44 4.06 -2.37 6.52
C GLY A 44 4.34 -0.93 6.08
N PHE A 45 5.60 -0.58 5.81
CA PHE A 45 5.96 0.77 5.34
C PHE A 45 5.31 1.08 3.98
N PHE A 46 5.38 0.16 3.01
CA PHE A 46 4.80 0.34 1.68
C PHE A 46 3.26 0.32 1.73
N ASN A 47 2.68 -0.57 2.54
CA ASN A 47 1.23 -0.63 2.75
C ASN A 47 0.69 0.69 3.33
N ARG A 48 1.45 1.36 4.21
CA ARG A 48 1.08 2.67 4.75
C ARG A 48 1.04 3.76 3.68
N TYR A 49 1.98 3.75 2.73
CA TYR A 49 1.93 4.68 1.58
C TYR A 49 0.71 4.43 0.69
N ILE A 50 0.40 3.17 0.42
CA ILE A 50 -0.76 2.77 -0.39
C ILE A 50 -2.05 3.17 0.31
N GLY A 51 -2.17 2.87 1.60
CA GLY A 51 -3.29 3.29 2.44
C GLY A 51 -3.51 4.80 2.41
N ASN A 52 -2.44 5.59 2.51
CA ASN A 52 -2.53 7.05 2.40
C ASN A 52 -3.03 7.52 1.02
N VAL A 53 -2.62 6.84 -0.07
CA VAL A 53 -3.15 7.14 -1.41
C VAL A 53 -4.62 6.76 -1.52
N LEU A 54 -5.01 5.60 -1.00
CA LEU A 54 -6.40 5.12 -1.00
C LEU A 54 -7.30 6.09 -0.21
N THR A 55 -6.90 6.50 1.00
CA THR A 55 -7.65 7.49 1.79
C THR A 55 -7.81 8.82 1.05
N LYS A 56 -6.76 9.30 0.35
CA LYS A 56 -6.88 10.49 -0.51
C LYS A 56 -7.83 10.32 -1.70
N ARG A 57 -8.10 9.09 -2.15
CA ARG A 57 -9.06 8.76 -3.21
C ARG A 57 -10.48 8.50 -2.68
N GLY A 58 -10.71 8.73 -1.38
CA GLY A 58 -12.01 8.57 -0.73
C GLY A 58 -12.27 7.17 -0.16
N TRP A 59 -11.26 6.30 -0.07
CA TRP A 59 -11.42 5.00 0.59
C TRP A 59 -11.38 5.15 2.11
N ILE A 60 -12.32 4.51 2.80
CA ILE A 60 -12.44 4.57 4.25
C ILE A 60 -11.74 3.34 4.85
N LEU A 61 -10.86 3.58 5.83
CA LEU A 61 -10.25 2.50 6.61
C LEU A 61 -11.27 1.97 7.61
N GLU A 62 -11.94 0.87 7.29
CA GLU A 62 -12.93 0.25 8.19
C GLU A 62 -12.28 -0.60 9.27
N ARG A 63 -11.20 -1.31 8.94
CA ARG A 63 -10.62 -2.28 9.85
C ARG A 63 -9.11 -2.21 9.84
N ASN A 64 -8.55 -1.95 11.01
CA ASN A 64 -7.14 -2.13 11.29
C ASN A 64 -6.99 -3.30 12.27
N LYS A 65 -6.68 -4.48 11.74
CA LYS A 65 -6.34 -5.64 12.57
C LYS A 65 -4.85 -5.94 12.42
N GLY A 66 -4.08 -5.55 13.42
CA GLY A 66 -2.67 -5.88 13.54
C GLY A 66 -2.44 -6.98 14.57
N THR A 67 -1.83 -8.09 14.16
CA THR A 67 -1.09 -8.98 15.06
C THR A 67 0.37 -8.55 15.08
N ALA A 68 1.13 -8.91 16.12
CA ALA A 68 2.49 -8.43 16.39
C ALA A 68 3.45 -8.42 15.18
N ASN A 69 3.23 -9.30 14.20
CA ASN A 69 4.05 -9.41 12.99
C ASN A 69 3.29 -9.10 11.67
N TRP A 70 1.97 -8.92 11.69
CA TRP A 70 1.13 -8.77 10.50
C TRP A 70 0.01 -7.75 10.70
N THR A 71 0.00 -6.69 9.90
CA THR A 71 -1.06 -5.67 9.93
C THR A 71 -1.92 -5.77 8.67
N ILE A 72 -3.21 -5.97 8.87
CA ILE A 72 -4.22 -6.00 7.82
C ILE A 72 -5.03 -4.70 7.91
N HIS A 73 -5.02 -3.95 6.82
CA HIS A 73 -5.87 -2.78 6.63
C HIS A 73 -6.95 -3.12 5.61
N THR A 74 -8.21 -3.08 6.02
CA THR A 74 -9.35 -3.22 5.13
C THR A 74 -9.88 -1.84 4.79
N TYR A 75 -9.90 -1.53 3.49
CA TYR A 75 -10.45 -0.29 2.96
C TYR A 75 -11.72 -0.60 2.17
N THR A 76 -12.77 0.17 2.41
CA THR A 76 -14.07 0.03 1.74
C THR A 76 -14.43 1.37 1.08
N LYS A 77 -15.11 1.31 -0.06
CA LYS A 77 -15.62 2.46 -0.82
C LYS A 77 -17.04 2.17 -1.26
#